data_AF-A0A2N9LYS6-F1
#
_entry.id   AF-A0A2N9LYS6-F1
#
_cell.length_a   1.000
_cell.length_b   1.000
_cell.length_c   1.000
_cell.angle_alpha   90.00
_cell.angle_beta   90.00
_cell.angle_gamma   90.00
#
_symmetry.space_group_name_H-M   'P 1'
#
loop_
_entity.id
_entity.type
_entity.pdbx_description
1 polymer ?
#
loop_
_entity_poly.entity_id
_entity_poly.type
_entity_poly.pdbx_seq_one_letter_code
_entity_poly.pdbx_strand_id
1 'polypeptide(L)' 'MISEFFGSAWDAVRDINRRYKRPHIKMTPAVLFSLGLLRFYLLFLVGLLVWKFFSVLHK' A
#
# COMPACT_ATOMS: atom_id res chain seq x y z
N MET A 1 -17.72 -18.02 3.31
CA MET A 1 -18.37 -16.73 2.98
C MET A 1 -17.43 -15.53 3.08
N ILE A 2 -17.12 -14.98 4.26
CA ILE A 2 -16.27 -13.77 4.37
C ILE A 2 -14.81 -14.02 3.95
N SER A 3 -14.22 -15.14 4.39
CA SER A 3 -12.85 -15.54 4.02
C SER A 3 -12.69 -15.83 2.53
N GLU A 4 -13.68 -16.45 1.89
CA GLU A 4 -13.69 -16.74 0.45
C GLU A 4 -13.80 -15.47 -0.39
N PHE A 5 -14.64 -14.52 0.05
CA PHE A 5 -14.73 -13.20 -0.57
C PHE A 5 -13.38 -12.46 -0.48
N PHE A 6 -12.75 -12.43 0.70
CA PHE A 6 -11.43 -11.82 0.86
C PHE A 6 -10.33 -12.55 0.07
N GLY A 7 -10.40 -13.87 -0.05
CA GLY A 7 -9.51 -14.66 -0.90
C GLY A 7 -9.61 -14.27 -2.38
N SER A 8 -10.84 -14.23 -2.92
CA SER A 8 -11.09 -13.81 -4.30
C SER A 8 -10.67 -12.36 -4.59
N ALA A 9 -10.91 -11.45 -3.63
CA ALA A 9 -10.48 -10.06 -3.74
C ALA A 9 -8.96 -9.94 -3.71
N TRP A 10 -8.28 -10.71 -2.86
CA TRP A 10 -6.82 -10.75 -2.78
C TRP A 10 -6.20 -11.23 -4.10
N ASP A 11 -6.75 -12.30 -4.69
CA ASP A 11 -6.28 -12.80 -5.97
C ASP A 11 -6.50 -11.80 -7.11
N ALA A 12 -7.64 -11.10 -7.14
CA ALA A 12 -7.91 -10.05 -8.11
C ALA A 12 -6.94 -8.87 -7.97
N VAL A 13 -6.69 -8.40 -6.74
CA VAL A 13 -5.71 -7.33 -6.48
C VAL A 13 -4.30 -7.77 -6.89
N ARG A 14 -3.94 -9.03 -6.60
CA ARG A 14 -2.64 -9.60 -6.99
C ARG A 14 -2.50 -9.64 -8.51
N ASP A 15 -3.53 -10.03 -9.23
CA ASP A 15 -3.49 -10.10 -10.70
C ASP A 15 -3.35 -8.70 -11.34
N ILE A 16 -4.12 -7.72 -10.84
CA ILE A 16 -3.98 -6.31 -11.25
C ILE A 16 -2.55 -5.83 -11.02
N ASN A 17 -2.01 -6.02 -9.81
CA ASN A 17 -0.65 -5.60 -9.50
C ASN A 17 0.40 -6.29 -10.37
N ARG A 18 0.18 -7.55 -10.74
CA ARG A 18 1.07 -8.29 -11.64
C ARG A 18 1.03 -7.70 -13.05
N ARG A 19 -0.15 -7.35 -13.55
CA ARG A 19 -0.36 -6.75 -14.87
C ARG A 19 0.27 -5.36 -15.01
N TYR A 20 0.20 -4.54 -13.96
CA TYR A 20 0.76 -3.18 -13.94
C TYR A 20 2.15 -3.07 -13.29
N LYS A 21 2.82 -4.21 -13.04
CA LYS A 21 4.15 -4.24 -12.40
C LYS A 21 5.20 -3.44 -13.18
N ARG A 22 5.10 -3.38 -14.50
CA ARG A 22 5.98 -2.56 -15.35
C ARG A 22 5.19 -1.34 -15.84
N PRO A 23 5.60 -0.12 -15.50
CA PRO A 23 4.94 1.08 -15.99
C PRO A 23 5.10 1.17 -17.51
N HIS A 24 3.99 1.26 -18.24
CA HIS A 24 4.00 1.49 -19.69
C HIS A 24 4.40 2.93 -20.06
N ILE A 25 4.40 3.84 -19.08
CA ILE A 25 4.76 5.25 -19.24
C ILE A 25 6.21 5.45 -18.79
N LYS A 26 6.96 6.27 -19.53
CA LYS A 26 8.36 6.60 -19.22
C LYS A 26 8.43 7.30 -17.86
N MET A 27 9.07 6.63 -16.90
CA MET A 27 9.31 7.19 -15.56
C MET A 27 10.36 8.30 -15.66
N THR A 28 9.99 9.53 -15.31
CA THR A 28 10.97 10.60 -15.12
C THR A 28 11.57 10.50 -13.71
N PRO A 29 12.80 11.03 -13.48
CA PRO A 29 13.40 11.03 -12.16
C PRO A 29 12.52 11.68 -11.08
N ALA A 30 11.78 12.73 -11.44
CA ALA A 30 10.84 13.40 -10.55
C ALA A 30 9.70 12.48 -10.12
N VAL A 31 9.09 11.74 -11.06
CA VAL A 31 7.99 10.80 -10.76
C VAL A 31 8.47 9.66 -9.86
N LEU A 32 9.67 9.13 -10.11
CA LEU A 32 10.29 8.12 -9.24
C LEU A 32 10.49 8.63 -7.81
N PHE A 33 10.98 9.86 -7.66
CA PHE A 33 11.14 10.50 -6.35
C PHE A 33 9.79 10.71 -5.66
N SER A 34 8.79 11.26 -6.35
CA SER A 34 7.44 11.46 -5.81
C SER A 34 6.79 10.14 -5.39
N LEU A 35 6.95 9.06 -6.17
CA LEU A 35 6.47 7.72 -5.79
C LEU A 35 7.20 7.20 -4.54
N GLY A 36 8.51 7.41 -4.44
CA GLY A 36 9.30 7.03 -3.27
C GLY A 36 8.82 7.77 -2.02
N LEU A 37 8.64 9.08 -2.11
CA LEU A 37 8.14 9.91 -1.02
C LEU A 37 6.73 9.51 -0.61
N LEU A 38 5.84 9.28 -1.58
CA LEU A 38 4.47 8.83 -1.32
C LEU A 38 4.47 7.49 -0.56
N ARG A 39 5.32 6.54 -0.98
CA ARG A 39 5.43 5.24 -0.30
C ARG A 39 5.94 5.39 1.13
N PHE A 40 6.93 6.25 1.35
CA PHE A 40 7.43 6.56 2.69
C PHE A 40 6.34 7.19 3.56
N TYR A 41 5.62 8.17 3.03
CA TYR A 41 4.52 8.84 3.72
C TYR A 41 3.43 7.86 4.16
N LEU A 42 3.04 6.93 3.28
CA LEU A 42 2.04 5.91 3.61
C LEU A 42 2.51 4.97 4.72
N LEU A 43 3.77 4.52 4.68
CA LEU A 43 4.35 3.70 5.75
C LEU A 43 4.42 4.46 7.08
N PHE A 44 4.78 5.73 7.03
CA PHE A 44 4.82 6.61 8.20
C PHE A 44 3.44 6.77 8.83
N LEU A 45 2.40 7.01 8.02
CA LEU A 45 1.02 7.09 8.51
C LEU A 45 0.55 5.79 9.17
N VAL A 46 0.83 4.64 8.58
CA VAL A 46 0.49 3.34 9.18
C VAL A 46 1.24 3.16 10.50
N GLY A 47 2.53 3.52 10.55
CA GLY A 47 3.32 3.51 11.79
C GLY A 47 2.72 4.40 12.88
N LEU A 48 2.31 5.63 12.53
CA LEU A 48 1.62 6.53 13.45
C LEU A 48 0.29 5.95 13.93
N LEU A 49 -0.48 5.31 13.05
CA LEU A 49 -1.76 4.71 13.40
C LEU A 49 -1.56 3.58 14.42
N VAL A 50 -0.59 2.70 14.16
CA VAL A 50 -0.23 1.60 15.08
C VAL A 50 0.27 2.16 16.41
N TRP A 51 1.21 3.11 16.38
CA TRP A 51 1.73 3.74 17.59
C TRP A 51 0.62 4.39 18.42
N LYS A 52 -0.26 5.15 17.76
CA LYS A 52 -1.38 5.81 18.43
C LYS A 52 -2.39 4.81 18.98
N PHE A 53 -2.67 3.73 18.25
CA PHE A 53 -3.55 2.65 18.71
C PHE A 53 -3.03 2.04 20.01
N PHE A 54 -1.74 1.67 20.05
CA PHE A 54 -1.12 1.16 21.28
C PHE A 54 -1.06 2.20 22.39
N SER A 55 -0.77 3.47 22.06
CA SER A 55 -0.74 4.54 23.06
C SER A 55 -2.11 4.81 23.68
N VAL A 56 -3.21 4.61 22.95
CA VAL A 56 -4.57 4.75 23.48
C VAL A 56 -4.97 3.50 24.26
N LEU A 57 -4.62 2.31 23.78
CA LEU A 57 -4.95 1.04 24.43
C LEU A 57 -4.21 0.84 25.78
N HIS A 58 -2.99 1.38 25.90
CA HIS A 58 -2.16 1.25 27.10
C HIS A 58 -2.42 2.35 28.14
N LYS A 59 -3.38 3.25 27.87
CA LYS A 59 -3.83 4.32 28.75
C LYS A 59 -5.19 3.97 29.34
#